data_AF-A0A922CQN2-F1
#
_entry.id   AF-A0A922CQN2-F1
#
_cell.length_a   1.000
_cell.length_b   1.000
_cell.length_c   1.000
_cell.angle_alpha   90.00
_cell.angle_beta   90.00
_cell.angle_gamma   90.00
#
_symmetry.space_group_name_H-M   'P 1'
#
loop_
_entity.id
_entity.type
_entity.pdbx_description
1 polymer ?
#
loop_
_entity_poly.entity_id
_entity_poly.type
_entity_poly.pdbx_seq_one_letter_code
_entity_poly.pdbx_strand_id
1 'polypeptide(L)'
;MKKGYKVTDVQREKKIGVAAENLKELIEKSRKKLEFNVSYAECRLFVAEDGTLVDDDEYLSTLPPQTLFILLKKSENMITDFDYYYNMIRSTKKEYLETGAAAKQFLSINMKEKFKVFQRYIASADDSHTILSERSEDPGWFEGLERSEKTKEQSMSKRVKERMRGYYYKTKSALQSSDIYVYSKNVRGKKLIDQFLSELRKLLETNKYNETYFNRKAEQSSRLCDEKGEFRCGGPWNARNCTYEGEHIINPYRSREERIIFQTWNLDHKVELSRSIVPKILEALTSLYNGDIHCVSCDKYTKSGGIETDRYFLQIFTRENLKLVHIVCHYKGKHDAQSAVFTVCKDCFGGHTLEY
;
A
#
# COMPACT_ATOMS: atom_id res chain seq x y z
N MET A 1 5.30 -17.76 -14.11
CA MET A 1 6.31 -16.75 -13.74
C MET A 1 6.25 -16.48 -12.24
N LYS A 2 7.38 -16.51 -11.53
CA LYS A 2 7.43 -16.27 -10.08
C LYS A 2 7.03 -14.84 -9.71
N LYS A 3 6.05 -14.69 -8.81
CA LYS A 3 5.67 -13.42 -8.17
C LYS A 3 6.20 -13.39 -6.74
N GLY A 4 6.58 -12.20 -6.26
CA GLY A 4 6.99 -12.00 -4.87
C GLY A 4 5.79 -11.62 -4.00
N TYR A 5 5.58 -12.32 -2.89
CA TYR A 5 4.50 -12.12 -1.93
C TYR A 5 5.06 -11.90 -0.52
N LYS A 6 4.21 -11.38 0.39
CA LYS A 6 4.51 -11.31 1.82
C LYS A 6 3.60 -12.27 2.56
N VAL A 7 4.15 -13.02 3.51
CA VAL A 7 3.37 -13.98 4.30
C VAL A 7 3.70 -13.80 5.78
N THR A 8 2.70 -13.94 6.64
CA THR A 8 2.82 -13.87 8.09
C THR A 8 1.95 -14.93 8.76
N ASP A 9 2.19 -15.22 10.03
CA ASP A 9 1.28 -16.02 10.86
C ASP A 9 0.06 -15.21 11.35
N VAL A 10 -0.92 -15.88 11.95
CA VAL A 10 -2.16 -15.23 12.44
C VAL A 10 -1.89 -14.23 13.57
N GLN A 11 -0.82 -14.44 14.34
CA GLN A 11 -0.35 -13.54 15.41
C GLN A 11 0.47 -12.35 14.89
N ARG A 12 0.82 -12.31 13.60
CA ARG A 12 1.68 -11.31 12.96
C ARG A 12 3.04 -11.11 13.64
N GLU A 13 3.59 -12.16 14.23
CA GLU A 13 4.88 -12.13 14.93
C GLU A 13 6.04 -12.10 13.93
N LYS A 14 5.91 -12.87 12.84
CA LYS A 14 6.96 -13.00 11.82
C LYS A 14 6.40 -12.74 10.42
N LYS A 15 6.89 -11.68 9.77
CA LYS A 15 6.57 -11.35 8.37
C LYS A 15 7.75 -11.70 7.45
N ILE A 16 7.48 -12.51 6.43
CA ILE A 16 8.49 -13.01 5.49
C ILE A 16 8.16 -12.62 4.04
N GLY A 17 9.20 -12.45 3.23
CA GLY A 17 9.07 -12.36 1.77
C GLY A 17 9.23 -13.74 1.13
N VAL A 18 8.32 -14.09 0.21
CA VAL A 18 8.31 -15.37 -0.50
C VAL A 18 8.09 -15.13 -1.99
N ALA A 19 9.05 -15.56 -2.82
CA ALA A 19 8.85 -15.65 -4.26
C ALA A 19 8.29 -17.03 -4.62
N ALA A 20 7.14 -17.08 -5.27
CA ALA A 20 6.45 -18.31 -5.64
C ALA A 20 5.75 -18.18 -7.01
N GLU A 21 5.68 -19.29 -7.73
CA GLU A 21 5.01 -19.41 -9.02
C GLU A 21 3.57 -19.91 -8.91
N ASN A 22 3.28 -20.69 -7.88
CA ASN A 22 1.96 -21.25 -7.59
C ASN A 22 1.71 -21.31 -6.08
N LEU A 23 0.47 -21.58 -5.70
CA LEU A 23 -0.04 -21.65 -4.33
C LEU A 23 0.70 -22.72 -3.53
N LYS A 24 0.97 -23.88 -4.15
CA LYS A 24 1.72 -24.96 -3.51
C LYS A 24 3.11 -24.50 -3.07
N GLU A 25 3.88 -23.89 -3.98
CA GLU A 25 5.21 -23.35 -3.70
C GLU A 25 5.16 -22.24 -2.65
N LEU A 26 4.14 -21.37 -2.71
CA LEU A 26 3.95 -20.27 -1.76
C LEU A 26 3.74 -20.81 -0.35
N ILE A 27 2.82 -21.74 -0.15
CA ILE A 27 2.53 -22.35 1.16
C ILE A 27 3.74 -23.13 1.66
N GLU A 28 4.38 -23.97 0.84
CA GLU A 28 5.52 -24.78 1.27
C GLU A 28 6.71 -23.93 1.73
N LYS A 29 7.06 -22.89 0.97
CA LYS A 29 8.13 -21.96 1.35
C LYS A 29 7.77 -21.16 2.60
N SER A 30 6.52 -20.72 2.70
CA SER A 30 6.05 -19.96 3.86
C SER A 30 6.08 -20.81 5.12
N ARG A 31 5.61 -22.06 5.03
CA ARG A 31 5.63 -23.03 6.13
C ARG A 31 7.04 -23.24 6.69
N LYS A 32 8.02 -23.45 5.80
CA LYS A 32 9.44 -23.62 6.20
C LYS A 32 9.98 -22.37 6.88
N LYS A 33 9.73 -21.19 6.31
CA LYS A 33 10.26 -19.92 6.83
C LYS A 33 9.57 -19.43 8.10
N LEU A 34 8.29 -19.76 8.29
CA LEU A 34 7.51 -19.48 9.51
C LEU A 34 7.61 -20.60 10.55
N GLU A 35 8.36 -21.67 10.28
CA GLU A 35 8.56 -22.79 11.21
C GLU A 35 7.24 -23.49 11.60
N PHE A 36 6.30 -23.59 10.65
CA PHE A 36 5.03 -24.31 10.84
C PHE A 36 5.27 -25.83 10.73
N ASN A 37 5.29 -26.50 11.88
CA ASN A 37 5.47 -27.96 11.99
C ASN A 37 4.17 -28.75 11.71
N VAL A 38 3.45 -28.37 10.65
CA VAL A 38 2.24 -29.08 10.18
C VAL A 38 2.41 -29.49 8.72
N SER A 39 1.53 -30.33 8.19
CA SER A 39 1.56 -30.71 6.77
C SER A 39 1.01 -29.61 5.87
N TYR A 40 1.29 -29.68 4.55
CA TYR A 40 0.72 -28.76 3.56
C TYR A 40 -0.82 -28.74 3.61
N ALA A 41 -1.45 -29.91 3.76
CA ALA A 41 -2.90 -30.07 3.79
C ALA A 41 -3.56 -29.45 5.04
N GLU A 42 -2.77 -29.12 6.04
CA GLU A 42 -3.22 -28.46 7.26
C GLU A 42 -2.98 -26.95 7.23
N CYS A 43 -2.42 -26.42 6.14
CA CYS A 43 -2.22 -25.00 5.93
C CYS A 43 -3.34 -24.42 5.05
N ARG A 44 -3.82 -23.24 5.42
CA ARG A 44 -4.70 -22.41 4.59
C ARG A 44 -4.08 -21.04 4.43
N LEU A 45 -4.22 -20.44 3.26
CA LEU A 45 -3.66 -19.12 2.96
C LEU A 45 -4.81 -18.14 2.77
N PHE A 46 -4.76 -17.00 3.45
CA PHE A 46 -5.79 -15.97 3.36
C PHE A 46 -5.19 -14.60 3.05
N VAL A 47 -5.90 -13.76 2.31
CA VAL A 47 -5.54 -12.35 2.16
C VAL A 47 -5.68 -11.66 3.52
N ALA A 48 -4.62 -11.00 3.99
CA ALA A 48 -4.60 -10.45 5.35
C ALA A 48 -5.61 -9.29 5.54
N GLU A 49 -5.84 -8.52 4.49
CA GLU A 49 -6.68 -7.33 4.52
C GLU A 49 -8.17 -7.65 4.75
N ASP A 50 -8.72 -8.65 4.05
CA ASP A 50 -10.17 -8.94 4.05
C ASP A 50 -10.53 -10.38 4.42
N GLY A 51 -9.55 -11.26 4.57
CA GLY A 51 -9.78 -12.65 4.95
C GLY A 51 -10.32 -13.55 3.86
N THR A 52 -10.17 -13.15 2.59
CA THR A 52 -10.50 -14.02 1.47
C THR A 52 -9.54 -15.23 1.43
N LEU A 53 -10.09 -16.44 1.34
CA LEU A 53 -9.31 -17.67 1.18
C LEU A 53 -8.65 -17.69 -0.20
N VAL A 54 -7.40 -18.12 -0.27
CA VAL A 54 -6.69 -18.44 -1.51
C VAL A 54 -6.63 -19.95 -1.63
N ASP A 55 -7.58 -20.52 -2.37
CA ASP A 55 -7.79 -21.95 -2.53
C ASP A 55 -7.28 -22.51 -3.87
N ASP A 56 -7.04 -21.67 -4.88
CA ASP A 56 -6.49 -22.08 -6.16
C ASP A 56 -5.45 -21.11 -6.75
N ASP A 57 -4.77 -21.59 -7.79
CA ASP A 57 -3.75 -20.83 -8.54
C ASP A 57 -4.36 -19.72 -9.40
N GLU A 58 -5.63 -19.89 -9.83
CA GLU A 58 -6.32 -18.91 -10.67
C GLU A 58 -6.55 -17.63 -9.87
N TYR A 59 -7.15 -17.74 -8.69
CA TYR A 59 -7.35 -16.63 -7.77
C TYR A 59 -6.02 -16.03 -7.32
N LEU A 60 -5.03 -16.84 -6.93
CA LEU A 60 -3.69 -16.33 -6.60
C LEU A 60 -3.07 -15.52 -7.75
N SER A 61 -3.30 -15.94 -9.01
CA SER A 61 -2.79 -15.24 -10.19
C SER A 61 -3.43 -13.85 -10.37
N THR A 62 -4.68 -13.66 -9.93
CA THR A 62 -5.36 -12.36 -9.95
C THR A 62 -4.76 -11.39 -8.94
N LEU A 63 -4.17 -11.92 -7.87
CA LEU A 63 -3.66 -11.11 -6.77
C LEU A 63 -2.38 -10.37 -7.15
N PRO A 64 -2.24 -9.10 -6.72
CA PRO A 64 -1.04 -8.34 -6.98
C PRO A 64 0.20 -8.97 -6.31
N PRO A 65 1.38 -8.81 -6.92
CA PRO A 65 2.64 -8.96 -6.22
C PRO A 65 2.68 -8.10 -4.95
N GLN A 66 3.41 -8.58 -3.93
CA GLN A 66 3.54 -8.01 -2.60
C GLN A 66 2.26 -8.01 -1.74
N THR A 67 1.19 -8.69 -2.20
CA THR A 67 0.03 -8.99 -1.36
C THR A 67 0.50 -9.67 -0.06
N LEU A 68 -0.05 -9.18 1.06
CA LEU A 68 0.19 -9.76 2.38
C LEU A 68 -0.83 -10.86 2.63
N PHE A 69 -0.31 -12.06 2.89
CA PHE A 69 -1.10 -13.23 3.24
C PHE A 69 -0.88 -13.63 4.70
N ILE A 70 -1.90 -14.26 5.27
CA ILE A 70 -1.81 -14.97 6.54
C ILE A 70 -1.81 -16.47 6.23
N LEU A 71 -0.76 -17.15 6.66
CA LEU A 71 -0.70 -18.60 6.68
C LEU A 71 -1.31 -19.10 7.99
N LEU A 72 -2.36 -19.89 7.89
CA LEU A 72 -3.09 -20.44 9.04
C LEU A 72 -2.95 -21.95 9.10
N LYS A 73 -2.84 -22.48 10.32
CA LYS A 73 -3.07 -23.89 10.60
C LYS A 73 -4.58 -24.18 10.55
N LYS A 74 -4.96 -25.41 10.26
CA LYS A 74 -6.37 -25.85 10.22
C LYS A 74 -7.10 -25.62 11.55
N SER A 75 -6.38 -25.68 12.67
CA SER A 75 -6.89 -25.42 14.02
C SER A 75 -7.09 -23.93 14.35
N GLU A 76 -6.58 -23.03 13.52
CA GLU A 76 -6.64 -21.58 13.76
C GLU A 76 -7.80 -20.93 13.02
N ASN A 77 -8.33 -19.84 13.58
CA ASN A 77 -9.36 -19.02 12.94
C ASN A 77 -8.74 -17.82 12.25
N MET A 78 -9.25 -17.48 11.07
CA MET A 78 -8.80 -16.31 10.31
C MET A 78 -9.14 -15.02 11.07
N ILE A 79 -8.15 -14.13 11.19
CA ILE A 79 -8.31 -12.79 11.79
C ILE A 79 -7.78 -11.76 10.79
N THR A 80 -8.68 -10.91 10.27
CA THR A 80 -8.34 -9.81 9.35
C THR A 80 -7.37 -8.82 9.99
N ASP A 81 -6.67 -8.03 9.19
CA ASP A 81 -5.76 -6.98 9.70
C ASP A 81 -6.50 -6.05 10.66
N PHE A 82 -7.72 -5.64 10.29
CA PHE A 82 -8.53 -4.81 11.16
C PHE A 82 -8.88 -5.51 12.48
N ASP A 83 -9.40 -6.73 12.45
CA ASP A 83 -9.78 -7.46 13.67
C ASP A 83 -8.59 -7.80 14.55
N TYR A 84 -7.43 -8.06 13.95
CA TYR A 84 -6.20 -8.33 14.67
C TYR A 84 -5.74 -7.08 15.43
N TYR A 85 -5.62 -5.95 14.74
CA TYR A 85 -5.20 -4.71 15.35
C TYR A 85 -6.19 -4.26 16.42
N TYR A 86 -7.49 -4.41 16.16
CA TYR A 86 -8.54 -4.17 17.15
C TYR A 86 -8.38 -5.04 18.41
N ASN A 87 -8.22 -6.36 18.25
CA ASN A 87 -8.09 -7.28 19.38
C ASN A 87 -6.82 -7.05 20.21
N MET A 88 -5.70 -6.74 19.55
CA MET A 88 -4.44 -6.43 20.23
C MET A 88 -4.62 -5.22 21.15
N ILE A 89 -5.26 -4.15 20.67
CA ILE A 89 -5.49 -2.95 21.48
C ILE A 89 -6.48 -3.24 22.62
N ARG A 90 -7.51 -4.05 22.34
CA ARG A 90 -8.48 -4.49 23.34
C ARG A 90 -7.82 -5.25 24.49
N SER A 91 -6.88 -6.14 24.18
CA SER A 91 -6.22 -6.98 25.18
C SER A 91 -5.32 -6.21 26.15
N THR A 92 -4.77 -5.05 25.74
CA THR A 92 -3.88 -4.23 26.57
C THR A 92 -4.63 -3.26 27.49
N LYS A 93 -5.93 -3.02 27.25
CA LYS A 93 -6.76 -2.04 28.00
C LYS A 93 -8.02 -2.69 28.62
N LYS A 94 -7.89 -3.93 29.14
CA LYS A 94 -9.02 -4.73 29.67
C LYS A 94 -9.88 -4.01 30.73
N GLU A 95 -9.29 -3.15 31.56
CA GLU A 95 -9.98 -2.43 32.65
C GLU A 95 -11.03 -1.42 32.16
N TYR A 96 -10.96 -0.95 30.91
CA TYR A 96 -11.92 0.00 30.34
C TYR A 96 -13.10 -0.68 29.62
N LEU A 97 -13.17 -2.01 29.64
CA LEU A 97 -14.14 -2.83 28.90
C LEU A 97 -15.00 -3.71 29.81
N GLU A 98 -15.15 -3.32 31.08
CA GLU A 98 -16.07 -3.97 32.02
C GLU A 98 -17.55 -3.70 31.67
N THR A 99 -18.01 -4.28 30.59
CA THR A 99 -19.40 -4.76 30.46
C THR A 99 -19.38 -6.02 29.61
N GLY A 100 -19.25 -7.17 30.27
CA GLY A 100 -19.17 -8.48 29.62
C GLY A 100 -20.35 -8.82 28.68
N ALA A 101 -21.50 -8.15 28.84
CA ALA A 101 -22.64 -8.27 27.93
C ALA A 101 -22.43 -7.48 26.61
N ALA A 102 -21.88 -6.26 26.69
CA ALA A 102 -21.61 -5.42 25.51
C ALA A 102 -20.52 -6.06 24.64
N ALA A 103 -19.43 -6.55 25.23
CA ALA A 103 -18.31 -7.16 24.49
C ALA A 103 -18.71 -8.41 23.67
N LYS A 104 -19.72 -9.17 24.11
CA LYS A 104 -20.22 -10.38 23.42
C LYS A 104 -21.14 -10.01 22.24
N GLN A 105 -22.01 -9.01 22.43
CA GLN A 105 -22.83 -8.42 21.37
C GLN A 105 -22.00 -7.61 20.36
N PHE A 106 -20.79 -7.17 20.76
CA PHE A 106 -19.88 -6.37 19.93
C PHE A 106 -19.04 -7.19 18.94
N LEU A 107 -18.80 -8.47 19.22
CA LEU A 107 -18.05 -9.34 18.32
C LEU A 107 -18.81 -9.62 17.00
N SER A 108 -20.14 -9.45 16.98
CA SER A 108 -20.99 -9.56 15.78
C SER A 108 -21.15 -8.24 15.01
N ILE A 109 -20.45 -7.17 15.42
CA ILE A 109 -20.66 -5.82 14.90
C ILE A 109 -19.81 -5.56 13.65
N ASN A 110 -20.40 -4.85 12.68
CA ASN A 110 -19.73 -4.47 11.44
C ASN A 110 -18.55 -3.51 11.67
N MET A 111 -17.66 -3.39 10.67
CA MET A 111 -16.43 -2.58 10.75
C MET A 111 -16.67 -1.12 11.19
N LYS A 112 -17.77 -0.50 10.77
CA LYS A 112 -18.08 0.91 11.09
C LYS A 112 -18.31 1.11 12.58
N GLU A 113 -19.15 0.27 13.17
CA GLU A 113 -19.49 0.35 14.58
C GLU A 113 -18.29 -0.06 15.46
N LYS A 114 -17.46 -1.02 15.02
CA LYS A 114 -16.16 -1.33 15.66
C LYS A 114 -15.24 -0.11 15.73
N PHE A 115 -15.17 0.69 14.66
CA PHE A 115 -14.41 1.95 14.65
C PHE A 115 -15.02 3.02 15.55
N LYS A 116 -16.35 3.16 15.62
CA LYS A 116 -16.98 4.16 16.51
C LYS A 116 -16.65 3.93 17.98
N VAL A 117 -16.70 2.68 18.44
CA VAL A 117 -16.26 2.36 19.81
C VAL A 117 -14.78 2.64 19.98
N PHE A 118 -13.98 2.35 18.96
CA PHE A 118 -12.56 2.66 18.98
C PHE A 118 -12.27 4.18 19.09
N GLN A 119 -12.98 5.01 18.33
CA GLN A 119 -12.86 6.48 18.38
C GLN A 119 -13.20 7.05 19.75
N ARG A 120 -14.17 6.46 20.48
CA ARG A 120 -14.47 6.87 21.85
C ARG A 120 -13.28 6.64 22.79
N TYR A 121 -12.49 5.59 22.59
CA TYR A 121 -11.24 5.38 23.33
C TYR A 121 -10.17 6.41 22.95
N ILE A 122 -10.04 6.70 21.65
CA ILE A 122 -9.10 7.72 21.14
C ILE A 122 -9.41 9.11 21.73
N ALA A 123 -10.69 9.50 21.78
CA ALA A 123 -11.11 10.80 22.31
C ALA A 123 -10.83 10.98 23.82
N SER A 124 -10.62 9.88 24.54
CA SER A 124 -10.23 9.89 25.96
C SER A 124 -8.71 9.86 26.19
N ALA A 125 -7.91 9.77 25.14
CA ALA A 125 -6.46 9.65 25.23
C ALA A 125 -5.81 11.01 25.55
N ASP A 126 -4.79 10.97 26.40
CA ASP A 126 -4.00 12.14 26.78
C ASP A 126 -3.16 12.65 25.59
N ASP A 127 -3.43 13.89 25.17
CA ASP A 127 -2.73 14.56 24.08
C ASP A 127 -1.27 14.91 24.43
N SER A 128 -0.86 14.83 25.70
CA SER A 128 0.50 15.14 26.17
C SER A 128 1.60 14.33 25.47
N HIS A 129 1.30 13.08 25.07
CA HIS A 129 2.24 12.21 24.36
C HIS A 129 2.42 12.60 22.89
N THR A 130 1.52 13.40 22.35
CA THR A 130 1.58 13.84 20.95
C THR A 130 2.86 14.63 20.72
N ILE A 131 3.26 15.54 21.61
CA ILE A 131 4.44 16.40 21.37
C ILE A 131 5.78 15.64 21.45
N LEU A 132 5.82 14.45 22.07
CA LEU A 132 7.03 13.64 22.23
C LEU A 132 7.49 13.05 20.91
N SER A 133 8.81 12.91 20.74
CA SER A 133 9.44 12.52 19.47
C SER A 133 10.36 11.32 19.64
N GLU A 134 11.25 11.36 20.62
CA GLU A 134 12.33 10.39 20.78
C GLU A 134 11.84 9.13 21.49
N ARG A 135 12.45 7.98 21.14
CA ARG A 135 12.19 6.71 21.81
C ARG A 135 12.51 6.73 23.31
N SER A 136 13.48 7.54 23.72
CA SER A 136 13.79 7.73 25.14
C SER A 136 12.70 8.49 25.89
N GLU A 137 11.94 9.34 25.20
CA GLU A 137 10.86 10.15 25.78
C GLU A 137 9.55 9.36 25.87
N ASP A 138 9.26 8.53 24.87
CA ASP A 138 8.00 7.77 24.78
C ASP A 138 8.22 6.30 24.38
N PRO A 139 8.90 5.49 25.20
CA PRO A 139 9.27 4.11 24.84
C PRO A 139 8.05 3.22 24.53
N GLY A 140 6.92 3.47 25.21
CA GLY A 140 5.66 2.74 25.01
C GLY A 140 5.11 2.91 23.60
N TRP A 141 5.23 4.11 23.01
CA TRP A 141 4.87 4.29 21.60
C TRP A 141 5.65 3.35 20.70
N PHE A 142 6.95 3.11 20.94
CA PHE A 142 7.82 2.33 20.06
C PHE A 142 7.81 0.81 20.27
N GLU A 143 6.97 0.29 21.15
CA GLU A 143 6.83 -1.15 21.33
C GLU A 143 6.47 -1.85 20.02
N GLY A 144 7.11 -2.98 19.74
CA GLY A 144 6.93 -3.75 18.51
C GLY A 144 7.63 -3.17 17.27
N LEU A 145 8.38 -2.07 17.39
CA LEU A 145 9.23 -1.56 16.30
C LEU A 145 10.69 -1.99 16.42
N GLU A 146 11.41 -1.95 15.30
CA GLU A 146 12.85 -2.18 15.26
C GLU A 146 13.61 -1.18 16.14
N ARG A 147 14.67 -1.63 16.82
CA ARG A 147 15.51 -0.79 17.69
C ARG A 147 16.21 0.37 16.96
N SER A 148 16.34 0.27 15.64
CA SER A 148 16.88 1.29 14.74
C SER A 148 15.98 2.52 14.63
N GLU A 149 14.68 2.38 14.90
CA GLU A 149 13.71 3.48 14.80
C GLU A 149 13.76 4.33 16.07
N LYS A 150 14.39 5.51 15.98
CA LYS A 150 14.69 6.39 17.13
C LYS A 150 13.64 7.46 17.37
N THR A 151 12.97 7.94 16.33
CA THR A 151 11.94 8.98 16.44
C THR A 151 10.61 8.55 15.82
N LYS A 152 9.50 9.11 16.31
CA LYS A 152 8.18 8.85 15.76
C LYS A 152 8.12 9.25 14.28
N GLU A 153 8.75 10.37 13.92
CA GLU A 153 8.82 10.86 12.55
C GLU A 153 9.60 9.92 11.63
N GLN A 154 10.75 9.40 12.08
CA GLN A 154 11.51 8.42 11.32
C GLN A 154 10.67 7.16 11.05
N SER A 155 9.98 6.65 12.08
CA SER A 155 9.06 5.52 11.96
C SER A 155 7.93 5.79 10.97
N MET A 156 7.29 6.96 11.03
CA MET A 156 6.20 7.32 10.14
C MET A 156 6.68 7.55 8.70
N SER A 157 7.85 8.17 8.51
CA SER A 157 8.52 8.26 7.20
C SER A 157 8.82 6.89 6.62
N LYS A 158 9.33 5.94 7.42
CA LYS A 158 9.57 4.55 6.98
C LYS A 158 8.28 3.89 6.45
N ARG A 159 7.13 4.12 7.10
CA ARG A 159 5.84 3.56 6.67
C ARG A 159 5.39 4.07 5.31
N VAL A 160 5.49 5.37 5.01
CA VAL A 160 5.12 5.85 3.66
C VAL A 160 6.12 5.39 2.60
N LYS A 161 7.41 5.36 2.94
CA LYS A 161 8.48 4.78 2.11
C LYS A 161 8.15 3.34 1.69
N GLU A 162 7.64 2.53 2.60
CA GLU A 162 7.22 1.15 2.32
C GLU A 162 6.00 1.07 1.38
N ARG A 163 5.03 1.98 1.51
CA ARG A 163 3.89 2.08 0.58
C ARG A 163 4.34 2.40 -0.84
N MET A 164 5.22 3.40 -0.98
CA MET A 164 5.79 3.78 -2.28
C MET A 164 6.57 2.64 -2.93
N ARG A 165 7.39 1.91 -2.16
CA ARG A 165 8.05 0.69 -2.65
C ARG A 165 7.03 -0.35 -3.11
N GLY A 166 5.95 -0.53 -2.35
CA GLY A 166 4.86 -1.43 -2.70
C GLY A 166 4.28 -1.13 -4.09
N TYR A 167 3.96 0.14 -4.36
CA TYR A 167 3.46 0.55 -5.68
C TYR A 167 4.48 0.30 -6.79
N TYR A 168 5.75 0.64 -6.58
CA TYR A 168 6.82 0.38 -7.55
C TYR A 168 6.95 -1.12 -7.86
N TYR A 169 6.99 -1.99 -6.85
CA TYR A 169 7.11 -3.43 -7.07
C TYR A 169 5.87 -4.03 -7.73
N LYS A 170 4.68 -3.50 -7.44
CA LYS A 170 3.42 -3.88 -8.09
C LYS A 170 3.46 -3.53 -9.58
N THR A 171 3.88 -2.31 -9.93
CA THR A 171 4.11 -1.89 -11.33
C THR A 171 5.16 -2.75 -12.00
N LYS A 172 6.36 -2.85 -11.41
CA LYS A 172 7.49 -3.64 -11.93
C LYS A 172 7.07 -5.06 -12.30
N SER A 173 6.45 -5.75 -11.35
CA SER A 173 6.11 -7.15 -11.54
C SER A 173 5.02 -7.33 -12.61
N ALA A 174 4.07 -6.39 -12.72
CA ALA A 174 3.07 -6.43 -13.77
C ALA A 174 3.70 -6.19 -15.16
N LEU A 175 4.59 -5.20 -15.30
CA LEU A 175 5.28 -4.96 -16.57
C LEU A 175 6.16 -6.15 -16.97
N GLN A 176 6.90 -6.72 -16.02
CA GLN A 176 7.76 -7.89 -16.27
C GLN A 176 6.97 -9.18 -16.54
N SER A 177 5.67 -9.22 -16.21
CA SER A 177 4.77 -10.34 -16.55
C SER A 177 4.16 -10.26 -17.95
N SER A 178 4.32 -9.14 -18.66
CA SER A 178 3.68 -8.91 -19.95
C SER A 178 4.33 -9.69 -21.09
N ASP A 179 3.56 -9.94 -22.16
CA ASP A 179 4.03 -10.67 -23.34
C ASP A 179 5.22 -9.98 -24.02
N ILE A 180 5.22 -8.64 -24.07
CA ILE A 180 6.33 -7.84 -24.60
C ILE A 180 7.63 -8.05 -23.81
N TYR A 181 7.55 -8.39 -22.52
CA TYR A 181 8.72 -8.73 -21.70
C TYR A 181 9.13 -10.20 -21.86
N VAL A 182 8.17 -11.11 -21.76
CA VAL A 182 8.41 -12.57 -21.70
C VAL A 182 8.76 -13.15 -23.07
N TYR A 183 8.06 -12.76 -24.13
CA TYR A 183 8.17 -13.34 -25.47
C TYR A 183 8.95 -12.45 -26.46
N SER A 184 9.67 -11.45 -25.97
CA SER A 184 10.48 -10.54 -26.79
C SER A 184 11.61 -11.32 -27.50
N LYS A 185 11.37 -11.74 -28.75
CA LYS A 185 12.33 -12.49 -29.59
C LYS A 185 13.69 -11.77 -29.76
N ASN A 186 13.73 -10.44 -29.69
CA ASN A 186 14.89 -9.62 -30.04
C ASN A 186 15.43 -8.74 -28.89
N VAL A 187 15.18 -9.07 -27.61
CA VAL A 187 15.65 -8.33 -26.40
C VAL A 187 15.10 -6.89 -26.27
N ARG A 188 14.57 -6.29 -27.34
CA ARG A 188 14.11 -4.90 -27.41
C ARG A 188 12.97 -4.59 -26.44
N GLY A 189 11.95 -5.45 -26.34
CA GLY A 189 10.81 -5.23 -25.44
C GLY A 189 11.24 -5.24 -23.97
N LYS A 190 12.08 -6.22 -23.60
CA LYS A 190 12.72 -6.28 -22.29
C LYS A 190 13.52 -5.02 -21.98
N LYS A 191 14.36 -4.55 -22.92
CA LYS A 191 15.17 -3.33 -22.74
C LYS A 191 14.31 -2.08 -22.52
N LEU A 192 13.20 -1.93 -23.24
CA LEU A 192 12.27 -0.80 -23.07
C LEU A 192 11.65 -0.79 -21.66
N ILE A 193 11.16 -1.94 -21.19
CA ILE A 193 10.59 -2.06 -19.84
C ILE A 193 11.66 -1.82 -18.76
N ASP A 194 12.85 -2.41 -18.91
CA ASP A 194 13.93 -2.24 -17.94
C ASP A 194 14.41 -0.78 -17.88
N GLN A 195 14.45 -0.06 -19.01
CA GLN A 195 14.76 1.37 -19.07
C GLN A 195 13.69 2.21 -18.35
N PHE A 196 12.40 1.99 -18.67
CA PHE A 196 11.30 2.69 -18.01
C PHE A 196 11.31 2.46 -16.49
N LEU A 197 11.50 1.21 -16.04
CA LEU A 197 11.57 0.89 -14.61
C LEU A 197 12.79 1.52 -13.92
N SER A 198 13.92 1.61 -14.61
CA SER A 198 15.12 2.27 -14.11
C SER A 198 14.89 3.77 -13.91
N GLU A 199 14.29 4.44 -14.89
CA GLU A 199 13.91 5.86 -14.80
C GLU A 199 12.90 6.09 -13.67
N LEU A 200 11.83 5.28 -13.62
CA LEU A 200 10.81 5.38 -12.58
C LEU A 200 11.40 5.22 -11.18
N ARG A 201 12.35 4.29 -11.03
CA ARG A 201 13.08 4.08 -9.76
C ARG A 201 13.96 5.28 -9.43
N LYS A 202 14.66 5.85 -10.41
CA LYS A 202 15.50 7.04 -10.21
C LYS A 202 14.65 8.22 -9.71
N LEU A 203 13.49 8.48 -10.33
CA LEU A 203 12.56 9.51 -9.88
C LEU A 203 12.11 9.28 -8.44
N LEU A 204 11.81 8.02 -8.09
CA LEU A 204 11.39 7.66 -6.73
C LEU A 204 12.50 7.84 -5.69
N GLU A 205 13.74 7.52 -6.05
CA GLU A 205 14.92 7.72 -5.19
C GLU A 205 15.25 9.20 -5.02
N THR A 206 15.23 9.99 -6.10
CA THR A 206 15.42 11.44 -6.08
C THR A 206 14.38 12.13 -5.20
N ASN A 207 13.12 11.71 -5.27
CA ASN A 207 12.03 12.21 -4.43
C ASN A 207 11.96 11.52 -3.05
N LYS A 208 13.01 10.79 -2.66
CA LYS A 208 13.17 10.11 -1.36
C LYS A 208 11.96 9.26 -0.96
N TYR A 209 11.28 8.66 -1.94
CA TYR A 209 10.08 7.84 -1.75
C TYR A 209 8.97 8.57 -0.96
N ASN A 210 8.85 9.89 -1.15
CA ASN A 210 7.85 10.74 -0.51
C ASN A 210 7.84 10.61 1.02
N GLU A 211 9.03 10.52 1.63
CA GLU A 211 9.21 10.27 3.06
C GLU A 211 8.56 11.29 4.00
N THR A 212 8.25 12.48 3.47
CA THR A 212 7.65 13.61 4.18
C THR A 212 6.15 13.47 4.40
N TYR A 213 5.45 12.65 3.60
CA TYR A 213 3.98 12.59 3.60
C TYR A 213 3.40 12.27 4.97
N PHE A 214 4.05 11.39 5.73
CA PHE A 214 3.62 11.03 7.09
C PHE A 214 4.46 11.67 8.19
N ASN A 215 5.36 12.60 7.85
CA ASN A 215 6.26 13.23 8.81
C ASN A 215 5.71 14.60 9.25
N ARG A 216 5.18 14.70 10.46
CA ARG A 216 4.65 15.97 10.98
C ARG A 216 5.69 17.09 11.10
N LYS A 217 6.99 16.78 11.18
CA LYS A 217 8.08 17.79 11.21
C LYS A 217 8.52 18.23 9.82
N ALA A 218 7.96 17.66 8.75
CA ALA A 218 8.22 18.12 7.39
C ALA A 218 7.42 19.39 7.07
N GLU A 219 7.83 20.07 6.00
CA GLU A 219 7.15 21.26 5.47
C GLU A 219 5.65 21.02 5.23
N GLN A 220 4.83 22.02 5.54
CA GLN A 220 3.36 21.92 5.47
C GLN A 220 2.86 21.48 4.08
N SER A 221 3.49 21.96 3.01
CA SER A 221 3.16 21.58 1.62
C SER A 221 3.46 20.11 1.33
N SER A 222 4.40 19.52 2.06
CA SER A 222 4.92 18.17 1.82
C SER A 222 4.27 17.10 2.70
N ARG A 223 3.73 17.45 3.87
CA ARG A 223 3.07 16.50 4.79
C ARG A 223 1.56 16.37 4.54
N LEU A 224 0.98 15.24 4.96
CA LEU A 224 -0.46 14.96 4.91
C LEU A 224 -1.17 15.22 6.25
N CYS A 225 -0.42 15.35 7.33
CA CYS A 225 -0.92 15.70 8.65
C CYS A 225 -0.72 17.19 8.96
N ASP A 226 -1.37 17.65 10.03
CA ASP A 226 -1.03 18.93 10.65
C ASP A 226 0.31 18.86 11.41
N GLU A 227 0.66 19.96 12.10
CA GLU A 227 1.90 20.05 12.89
C GLU A 227 1.94 19.12 14.11
N LYS A 228 0.78 18.71 14.61
CA LYS A 228 0.65 17.78 15.73
C LYS A 228 0.71 16.33 15.26
N GLY A 229 0.54 16.08 13.97
CA GLY A 229 0.52 14.74 13.38
C GLY A 229 -0.88 14.18 13.20
N GLU A 230 -1.92 15.02 13.25
CA GLU A 230 -3.29 14.62 12.99
C GLU A 230 -3.53 14.47 11.49
N PHE A 231 -4.02 13.30 11.08
CA PHE A 231 -4.41 12.97 9.71
C PHE A 231 -5.92 12.97 9.59
N ARG A 232 -6.40 13.52 8.48
CA ARG A 232 -7.82 13.57 8.13
C ARG A 232 -8.09 12.75 6.89
N CYS A 233 -9.17 11.99 6.89
CA CYS A 233 -9.57 11.24 5.72
C CYS A 233 -9.96 12.20 4.59
N GLY A 234 -9.41 11.96 3.40
CA GLY A 234 -9.80 12.71 2.20
C GLY A 234 -11.20 12.34 1.69
N GLY A 235 -11.76 11.21 2.11
CA GLY A 235 -13.02 10.65 1.57
C GLY A 235 -12.81 9.78 0.32
N PRO A 236 -13.87 9.14 -0.19
CA PRO A 236 -13.78 8.22 -1.33
C PRO A 236 -13.21 8.89 -2.59
N TRP A 237 -12.75 8.09 -3.55
CA TRP A 237 -12.04 8.53 -4.76
C TRP A 237 -12.81 9.57 -5.60
N ASN A 238 -14.16 9.49 -5.59
CA ASN A 238 -15.06 10.35 -6.36
C ASN A 238 -15.55 11.59 -5.59
N ALA A 239 -15.23 11.71 -4.30
CA ALA A 239 -15.60 12.87 -3.49
C ALA A 239 -14.40 13.77 -3.24
N ARG A 240 -14.64 15.06 -2.97
CA ARG A 240 -13.56 15.99 -2.56
C ARG A 240 -13.15 15.77 -1.10
N ASN A 241 -14.14 15.57 -0.24
CA ASN A 241 -13.97 15.44 1.21
C ASN A 241 -14.58 14.15 1.74
N CYS A 242 -14.19 13.76 2.95
CA CYS A 242 -14.84 12.70 3.70
C CYS A 242 -16.20 13.18 4.21
N THR A 243 -17.25 12.37 3.99
CA THR A 243 -18.62 12.64 4.48
C THR A 243 -18.79 12.35 5.98
N TYR A 244 -17.80 11.71 6.60
CA TYR A 244 -17.77 11.41 8.03
C TYR A 244 -17.04 12.56 8.75
N GLU A 245 -17.70 13.71 8.83
CA GLU A 245 -17.16 14.93 9.43
C GLU A 245 -16.78 14.70 10.90
N GLY A 246 -15.54 15.03 11.26
CA GLY A 246 -15.02 14.88 12.63
C GLY A 246 -14.72 13.43 13.06
N GLU A 247 -15.26 12.42 12.38
CA GLU A 247 -15.06 11.02 12.79
C GLU A 247 -13.78 10.41 12.20
N HIS A 248 -13.56 10.52 10.88
CA HIS A 248 -12.39 9.90 10.25
C HIS A 248 -11.14 10.78 10.38
N ILE A 249 -10.66 10.85 11.62
CA ILE A 249 -9.46 11.58 12.06
C ILE A 249 -8.62 10.62 12.91
N ILE A 250 -7.29 10.71 12.79
CA ILE A 250 -6.37 9.89 13.58
C ILE A 250 -5.04 10.61 13.80
N ASN A 251 -4.45 10.46 14.97
CA ASN A 251 -3.09 10.92 15.27
C ASN A 251 -2.19 9.73 15.64
N PRO A 252 -1.51 9.10 14.66
CA PRO A 252 -0.62 7.96 14.91
C PRO A 252 0.60 8.34 15.76
N TYR A 253 0.84 9.61 16.04
CA TYR A 253 1.89 10.03 16.96
C TYR A 253 1.45 10.04 18.42
N ARG A 254 0.15 10.05 18.71
CA ARG A 254 -0.36 10.12 20.08
C ARG A 254 -0.07 8.85 20.87
N SER A 255 -0.29 7.69 20.27
CA SER A 255 -0.20 6.40 20.96
C SER A 255 0.27 5.26 20.05
N ARG A 256 0.73 4.17 20.68
CA ARG A 256 1.05 2.90 20.02
C ARG A 256 -0.16 2.37 19.25
N GLU A 257 -1.35 2.49 19.85
CA GLU A 257 -2.63 2.02 19.35
C GLU A 257 -3.03 2.75 18.05
N GLU A 258 -2.99 4.09 18.06
CA GLU A 258 -3.31 4.89 16.87
C GLU A 258 -2.29 4.68 15.76
N ARG A 259 -1.01 4.54 16.10
CA ARG A 259 0.03 4.16 15.11
C ARG A 259 -0.28 2.83 14.43
N ILE A 260 -0.80 1.87 15.20
CA ILE A 260 -1.14 0.55 14.68
C ILE A 260 -2.38 0.63 13.79
N ILE A 261 -3.43 1.32 14.22
CA ILE A 261 -4.65 1.49 13.43
C ILE A 261 -4.39 2.22 12.13
N PHE A 262 -3.47 3.17 12.13
CA PHE A 262 -3.05 3.87 10.91
C PHE A 262 -2.52 2.94 9.81
N GLN A 263 -2.15 1.69 10.14
CA GLN A 263 -1.82 0.67 9.15
C GLN A 263 -3.02 0.26 8.28
N THR A 264 -4.24 0.40 8.80
CA THR A 264 -5.49 0.12 8.08
C THR A 264 -5.94 1.27 7.16
N TRP A 265 -5.36 2.47 7.34
CA TRP A 265 -5.61 3.60 6.46
C TRP A 265 -4.85 3.42 5.15
N ASN A 266 -5.48 3.73 4.02
CA ASN A 266 -4.91 3.50 2.69
C ASN A 266 -4.49 4.82 2.03
N LEU A 267 -3.43 4.77 1.22
CA LEU A 267 -3.17 5.78 0.19
C LEU A 267 -3.80 5.24 -1.09
N ASP A 268 -5.05 5.62 -1.32
CA ASP A 268 -5.87 5.13 -2.41
C ASP A 268 -5.60 5.93 -3.70
N HIS A 269 -5.53 5.22 -4.82
CA HIS A 269 -5.30 5.82 -6.14
C HIS A 269 -6.63 6.22 -6.77
N LYS A 270 -6.86 7.50 -7.03
CA LYS A 270 -8.06 7.96 -7.74
C LYS A 270 -8.16 7.32 -9.13
N VAL A 271 -7.10 7.39 -9.92
CA VAL A 271 -6.87 6.61 -11.14
C VAL A 271 -6.17 5.32 -10.75
N GLU A 272 -6.86 4.19 -10.82
CA GLU A 272 -6.39 2.93 -10.25
C GLU A 272 -5.08 2.43 -10.86
N LEU A 273 -4.11 2.09 -10.00
CA LEU A 273 -2.80 1.59 -10.40
C LEU A 273 -2.89 0.36 -11.30
N SER A 274 -3.59 -0.69 -10.84
CA SER A 274 -3.66 -1.97 -11.57
C SER A 274 -4.69 -1.98 -12.69
N ARG A 275 -5.83 -1.31 -12.51
CA ARG A 275 -6.93 -1.36 -13.49
C ARG A 275 -6.78 -0.33 -14.61
N SER A 276 -5.95 0.70 -14.45
CA SER A 276 -5.81 1.77 -15.45
C SER A 276 -4.37 2.17 -15.74
N ILE A 277 -3.57 2.57 -14.75
CA ILE A 277 -2.22 3.12 -14.99
C ILE A 277 -1.30 2.08 -15.63
N VAL A 278 -1.17 0.90 -15.03
CA VAL A 278 -0.30 -0.17 -15.54
C VAL A 278 -0.68 -0.62 -16.96
N PRO A 279 -1.96 -0.88 -17.29
CA PRO A 279 -2.38 -1.13 -18.66
C PRO A 279 -1.95 -0.04 -19.65
N LYS A 280 -2.06 1.25 -19.27
CA LYS A 280 -1.67 2.36 -20.15
C LYS A 280 -0.16 2.50 -20.34
N ILE A 281 0.64 2.16 -19.33
CA ILE A 281 2.09 2.02 -19.49
C ILE A 281 2.42 0.91 -20.48
N LEU A 282 1.75 -0.25 -20.40
CA LEU A 282 1.98 -1.36 -21.33
C LEU A 282 1.60 -0.98 -22.77
N GLU A 283 0.50 -0.27 -22.94
CA GLU A 283 0.06 0.27 -24.24
C GLU A 283 1.13 1.23 -24.81
N ALA A 284 1.61 2.18 -24.01
CA ALA A 284 2.70 3.10 -24.41
C ALA A 284 3.98 2.36 -24.83
N LEU A 285 4.41 1.37 -24.05
CA LEU A 285 5.62 0.60 -24.37
C LEU A 285 5.43 -0.29 -25.61
N THR A 286 4.21 -0.76 -25.86
CA THR A 286 3.86 -1.51 -27.07
C THR A 286 3.90 -0.62 -28.30
N SER A 287 3.38 0.61 -28.22
CA SER A 287 3.52 1.63 -29.27
C SER A 287 4.98 1.94 -29.60
N LEU A 288 5.84 2.09 -28.59
CA LEU A 288 7.29 2.28 -28.78
C LEU A 288 7.98 1.07 -29.42
N TYR A 289 7.53 -0.14 -29.09
CA TYR A 289 8.06 -1.37 -29.65
C TYR A 289 7.71 -1.52 -31.13
N ASN A 290 6.45 -1.27 -31.49
CA ASN A 290 5.93 -1.36 -32.85
C ASN A 290 6.34 -0.18 -33.74
N GLY A 291 6.73 0.95 -33.15
CA GLY A 291 7.01 2.18 -33.90
C GLY A 291 5.73 2.87 -34.37
N ASP A 292 4.66 2.77 -33.57
CA ASP A 292 3.37 3.43 -33.80
C ASP A 292 3.09 4.36 -32.62
N ILE A 293 3.81 5.48 -32.60
CA ILE A 293 3.84 6.42 -31.48
C ILE A 293 2.97 7.62 -31.82
N HIS A 294 1.91 7.81 -31.05
CA HIS A 294 1.17 9.06 -31.01
C HIS A 294 1.83 10.02 -30.00
N CYS A 295 2.19 11.22 -30.44
CA CYS A 295 2.81 12.22 -29.56
C CYS A 295 1.75 13.04 -28.84
N VAL A 296 1.65 12.92 -27.51
CA VAL A 296 0.66 13.67 -26.72
C VAL A 296 0.90 15.18 -26.70
N SER A 297 2.13 15.64 -27.00
CA SER A 297 2.46 17.07 -27.00
C SER A 297 2.10 17.78 -28.32
N CYS A 298 2.16 17.09 -29.46
CA CYS A 298 1.95 17.71 -30.78
C CYS A 298 0.94 16.98 -31.68
N ASP A 299 0.29 15.94 -31.18
CA ASP A 299 -0.76 15.16 -31.84
C ASP A 299 -0.32 14.48 -33.15
N LYS A 300 0.99 14.25 -33.33
CA LYS A 300 1.56 13.61 -34.52
C LYS A 300 1.93 12.15 -34.29
N TYR A 301 1.76 11.33 -35.32
CA TYR A 301 2.26 9.96 -35.38
C TYR A 301 3.71 9.90 -35.85
N THR A 302 4.54 9.10 -35.18
CA THR A 302 5.96 8.92 -35.51
C THR A 302 6.40 7.48 -35.30
N LYS A 303 7.46 7.09 -36.02
CA LYS A 303 8.11 5.78 -35.87
C LYS A 303 9.07 5.69 -34.68
N SER A 304 9.44 6.84 -34.10
CA SER A 304 10.41 6.88 -32.99
C SER A 304 10.13 8.04 -32.04
N GLY A 305 10.34 7.80 -30.75
CA GLY A 305 9.98 8.71 -29.67
C GLY A 305 10.31 8.10 -28.30
N GLY A 306 9.70 8.64 -27.26
CA GLY A 306 9.88 8.22 -25.86
C GLY A 306 8.56 8.14 -25.09
N ILE A 307 8.67 7.71 -23.84
CA ILE A 307 7.57 7.64 -22.87
C ILE A 307 7.76 8.75 -21.83
N GLU A 308 6.71 9.48 -21.47
CA GLU A 308 6.80 10.49 -20.41
C GLU A 308 6.72 9.82 -19.03
N THR A 309 7.85 9.31 -18.56
CA THR A 309 7.96 8.62 -17.27
C THR A 309 7.46 9.49 -16.10
N ASP A 310 7.67 10.81 -16.16
CA ASP A 310 7.25 11.76 -15.12
C ASP A 310 5.73 11.78 -14.92
N ARG A 311 4.93 11.74 -16.00
CA ARG A 311 3.46 11.70 -15.88
C ARG A 311 2.97 10.46 -15.16
N TYR A 312 3.58 9.31 -15.44
CA TYR A 312 3.28 8.07 -14.72
C TYR A 312 3.80 8.11 -13.29
N PHE A 313 4.93 8.75 -13.03
CA PHE A 313 5.44 8.96 -11.66
C PHE A 313 4.43 9.73 -10.81
N LEU A 314 3.89 10.84 -11.33
CA LEU A 314 2.85 11.64 -10.67
C LEU A 314 1.61 10.78 -10.33
N GLN A 315 1.13 10.00 -11.30
CA GLN A 315 -0.04 9.15 -11.07
C GLN A 315 0.21 7.99 -10.08
N ILE A 316 1.42 7.42 -10.03
CA ILE A 316 1.69 6.24 -9.19
C ILE A 316 2.06 6.64 -7.77
N PHE A 317 2.84 7.71 -7.57
CA PHE A 317 3.53 7.95 -6.30
C PHE A 317 3.13 9.24 -5.60
N THR A 318 2.44 10.18 -6.25
CA THR A 318 2.22 11.51 -5.67
C THR A 318 0.76 11.76 -5.29
N ARG A 319 0.57 12.81 -4.50
CA ARG A 319 -0.75 13.30 -4.06
C ARG A 319 -1.64 13.83 -5.18
N GLU A 320 -1.13 13.96 -6.40
CA GLU A 320 -1.97 14.27 -7.56
C GLU A 320 -3.01 13.18 -7.81
N ASN A 321 -2.66 11.94 -7.48
CA ASN A 321 -3.54 10.79 -7.65
C ASN A 321 -3.72 9.97 -6.36
N LEU A 322 -2.87 10.15 -5.34
CA LEU A 322 -2.99 9.47 -4.06
C LEU A 322 -3.81 10.26 -3.04
N LYS A 323 -4.74 9.57 -2.38
CA LYS A 323 -5.60 10.11 -1.35
C LYS A 323 -5.52 9.27 -0.08
N LEU A 324 -5.24 9.90 1.06
CA LEU A 324 -5.25 9.20 2.34
C LEU A 324 -6.70 8.97 2.79
N VAL A 325 -7.10 7.71 2.90
CA VAL A 325 -8.48 7.32 3.22
C VAL A 325 -8.55 6.34 4.37
N HIS A 326 -9.55 6.53 5.22
CA HIS A 326 -9.97 5.53 6.19
C HIS A 326 -10.45 4.27 5.46
N ILE A 327 -10.30 3.09 6.06
CA ILE A 327 -10.69 1.81 5.43
C ILE A 327 -12.17 1.77 5.00
N VAL A 328 -13.05 2.46 5.73
CA VAL A 328 -14.48 2.59 5.37
C VAL A 328 -14.70 3.46 4.12
N CYS A 329 -13.81 4.41 3.87
CA CYS A 329 -13.84 5.28 2.68
C CYS A 329 -13.03 4.71 1.50
N HIS A 330 -12.32 3.61 1.71
CA HIS A 330 -11.60 2.91 0.65
C HIS A 330 -12.58 2.04 -0.14
N TYR A 331 -13.05 2.59 -1.25
CA TYR A 331 -13.99 1.90 -2.13
C TYR A 331 -13.25 0.83 -2.95
N LYS A 332 -13.61 -0.45 -2.77
CA LYS A 332 -12.95 -1.58 -3.44
C LYS A 332 -13.47 -1.89 -4.85
N GLY A 333 -14.56 -1.24 -5.25
CA GLY A 333 -15.12 -1.37 -6.61
C GLY A 333 -14.25 -0.66 -7.65
N LYS A 334 -14.68 -0.70 -8.91
CA LYS A 334 -13.97 -0.04 -10.02
C LYS A 334 -14.12 1.49 -9.92
N HIS A 335 -13.04 2.23 -10.13
CA HIS A 335 -13.08 3.68 -10.29
C HIS A 335 -13.29 4.02 -11.76
N ASP A 336 -14.07 5.07 -12.03
CA ASP A 336 -14.33 5.50 -13.41
C ASP A 336 -13.18 6.34 -13.99
N ALA A 337 -12.27 6.84 -13.15
CA ALA A 337 -11.13 7.62 -13.59
C ALA A 337 -10.10 6.75 -14.34
N GLN A 338 -9.62 7.23 -15.48
CA GLN A 338 -8.69 6.51 -16.36
C GLN A 338 -7.38 7.28 -16.56
N SER A 339 -6.29 6.53 -16.70
CA SER A 339 -5.01 7.02 -17.20
C SER A 339 -5.04 7.08 -18.73
N ALA A 340 -3.99 7.65 -19.32
CA ALA A 340 -3.81 7.78 -20.77
C ALA A 340 -2.42 7.28 -21.18
N VAL A 341 -2.24 7.10 -22.49
CA VAL A 341 -0.97 6.72 -23.09
C VAL A 341 -0.10 7.97 -23.23
N PHE A 342 0.98 8.08 -22.44
CA PHE A 342 1.89 9.22 -22.50
C PHE A 342 3.16 8.91 -23.29
N THR A 343 3.06 9.02 -24.60
CA THR A 343 4.22 8.92 -25.51
C THR A 343 4.46 10.24 -26.24
N VAL A 344 5.71 10.53 -26.57
CA VAL A 344 6.12 11.78 -27.23
C VAL A 344 7.11 11.52 -28.35
N CYS A 345 7.07 12.34 -29.41
CA CYS A 345 8.06 12.26 -30.49
C CYS A 345 9.43 12.79 -30.03
N LYS A 346 10.49 12.49 -30.79
CA LYS A 346 11.85 12.95 -30.48
C LYS A 346 11.97 14.47 -30.33
N ASP A 347 11.25 15.22 -31.16
CA ASP A 347 11.29 16.68 -31.15
C ASP A 347 10.65 17.27 -29.87
N CYS A 348 9.62 16.61 -29.34
CA CYS A 348 8.97 17.01 -28.09
C CYS A 348 9.65 16.44 -26.84
N PHE A 349 10.35 15.30 -26.95
CA PHE A 349 11.02 14.63 -25.83
C PHE A 349 12.16 15.48 -25.24
N GLY A 350 12.84 16.30 -26.07
CA GLY A 350 13.92 17.19 -25.62
C GLY A 350 13.46 18.51 -24.99
N GLY A 351 12.16 18.81 -24.98
CA GLY A 351 11.60 20.10 -24.52
C GLY A 351 10.97 20.08 -23.13
N HIS A 352 10.85 18.92 -22.48
CA HIS A 352 10.16 18.78 -21.20
C HIS A 352 11.14 18.37 -20.08
N THR A 353 11.92 19.34 -19.61
CA THR A 353 12.35 19.34 -18.22
C THR A 353 11.22 20.04 -17.46
N LEU A 354 10.34 19.28 -16.82
CA LEU A 354 9.43 19.85 -15.83
C LEU A 354 10.30 20.34 -14.67
N GLU A 355 10.40 21.66 -14.52
CA GLU A 355 10.99 22.27 -13.32
C GLU A 355 10.14 21.85 -12.10
N TYR A 356 10.81 21.31 -11.09
CA TYR A 356 10.23 20.77 -9.85
C TYR A 356 9.84 21.87 -8.87
#